data_AF-A0A1I0RGA2-F1
#
_entry.id   AF-A0A1I0RGA2-F1
#
_cell.length_a   1.000
_cell.length_b   1.000
_cell.length_c   1.000
_cell.angle_alpha   90.00
_cell.angle_beta   90.00
_cell.angle_gamma   90.00
#
_symmetry.space_group_name_H-M   'P 1'
#
loop_
_entity.id
_entity.type
_entity.pdbx_description
1 polymer ?
#
loop_
_entity_poly.entity_id
_entity_poly.type
_entity_poly.pdbx_seq_one_letter_code
_entity_poly.pdbx_strand_id
1 'polypeptide(L)'
;MQVITITDILNKTGSEITMDDLIYCFEKVRGQGDVGFIKLDGERKENQYTVCIMFPGIKEEMIRADESTLKEALLKVLSKYVDVKKGI
;
A
#
# COMPACT_ATOMS: atom_id res chain seq x y z
N MET A 1 -19.85 -0.26 -14.64
CA MET A 1 -18.43 0.05 -14.38
C MET A 1 -17.92 -1.01 -13.41
N GLN A 2 -16.98 -1.85 -13.81
CA GLN A 2 -16.49 -2.95 -12.98
C GLN A 2 -15.61 -2.38 -11.85
N VAL A 3 -15.88 -2.76 -10.60
CA VAL A 3 -15.11 -2.30 -9.45
C VAL A 3 -13.82 -3.12 -9.39
N ILE A 4 -12.69 -2.51 -9.76
CA ILE A 4 -11.37 -3.13 -9.61
C ILE A 4 -10.96 -3.06 -8.14
N THR A 5 -10.65 -4.21 -7.53
CA THR A 5 -10.19 -4.31 -6.15
C THR A 5 -8.66 -4.28 -6.06
N ILE A 6 -8.12 -4.04 -4.86
CA ILE A 6 -6.68 -4.10 -4.59
C ILE A 6 -6.14 -5.51 -4.91
N THR A 7 -6.90 -6.54 -4.58
CA THR A 7 -6.56 -7.94 -4.88
C THR A 7 -6.46 -8.21 -6.38
N ASP A 8 -7.37 -7.65 -7.19
CA ASP A 8 -7.36 -7.85 -8.65
C ASP A 8 -6.08 -7.27 -9.29
N ILE A 9 -5.60 -6.14 -8.77
CA ILE A 9 -4.38 -5.49 -9.25
C ILE A 9 -3.13 -6.24 -8.78
N LEU A 10 -3.10 -6.72 -7.53
CA LEU A 10 -1.96 -7.45 -6.99
C LEU A 10 -1.81 -8.87 -7.57
N ASN A 11 -2.87 -9.42 -8.17
CA ASN A 11 -2.82 -10.71 -8.88
C ASN A 11 -2.22 -10.61 -10.30
N LYS A 12 -2.00 -9.40 -10.82
CA LYS A 12 -1.25 -9.20 -12.08
C LYS A 12 0.21 -9.62 -11.91
N THR A 13 0.87 -10.09 -12.98
CA THR A 13 2.29 -10.42 -12.90
C THR A 13 3.14 -9.15 -12.70
N GLY A 14 4.28 -9.23 -12.00
CA GLY A 14 5.00 -8.04 -11.50
C GLY A 14 5.40 -6.97 -12.53
N SER A 15 5.54 -7.34 -13.81
CA SER A 15 5.78 -6.43 -14.93
C SER A 15 4.54 -5.68 -15.42
N GLU A 16 3.34 -6.18 -15.13
CA GLU A 16 2.06 -5.60 -15.54
C GLU A 16 1.52 -4.59 -14.50
N ILE A 17 2.05 -4.61 -13.27
CA ILE A 17 1.67 -3.67 -12.22
C ILE A 17 2.36 -2.33 -12.46
N THR A 18 1.57 -1.34 -12.84
CA THR A 18 2.03 0.04 -13.04
C THR A 18 2.05 0.83 -11.74
N MET A 19 2.72 1.99 -11.73
CA MET A 19 2.63 2.90 -10.58
C MET A 19 1.22 3.47 -10.41
N ASP A 20 0.52 3.76 -11.50
CA ASP A 20 -0.86 4.27 -11.44
C ASP A 20 -1.81 3.25 -10.81
N ASP A 21 -1.65 1.96 -11.13
CA ASP A 21 -2.37 0.86 -10.47
C ASP A 21 -2.16 0.89 -8.94
N LEU A 22 -0.91 1.06 -8.49
CA LEU A 22 -0.57 1.06 -7.07
C LEU A 22 -1.09 2.30 -6.34
N ILE A 23 -0.98 3.48 -6.95
CA ILE A 23 -1.53 4.72 -6.38
C ILE A 23 -3.05 4.62 -6.31
N TYR A 24 -3.71 4.13 -7.35
CA TYR A 24 -5.16 3.89 -7.33
C TYR A 24 -5.56 2.95 -6.18
N CYS A 25 -4.84 1.85 -5.98
CA CYS A 25 -5.06 0.95 -4.84
C CYS A 25 -4.87 1.65 -3.50
N PHE A 26 -3.79 2.44 -3.37
CA PHE A 26 -3.48 3.16 -2.15
C PHE A 26 -4.55 4.21 -1.80
N GLU A 27 -5.14 4.88 -2.80
CA GLU A 27 -6.28 5.78 -2.60
C GLU A 27 -7.53 5.07 -2.07
N LYS A 28 -7.73 3.78 -2.40
CA LYS A 28 -8.88 3.02 -1.88
C LYS A 28 -8.83 2.77 -0.39
N VAL A 29 -7.64 2.86 0.23
CA VAL A 29 -7.48 2.78 1.70
C VAL A 29 -8.37 3.83 2.38
N ARG A 30 -8.42 5.06 1.87
CA ARG A 30 -9.31 6.13 2.36
C ARG A 30 -10.79 5.70 2.35
N GLY A 31 -11.21 4.98 1.32
CA GLY A 31 -12.60 4.52 1.17
C GLY A 31 -13.03 3.52 2.25
N GLN A 32 -12.07 2.95 3.00
CA GLN A 32 -12.31 2.02 4.09
C GLN A 32 -12.19 2.70 5.48
N GLY A 33 -12.00 4.02 5.52
CA GLY A 33 -11.78 4.77 6.77
C GLY A 33 -10.37 4.66 7.35
N ASP A 34 -9.45 4.02 6.63
CA ASP A 34 -8.05 3.89 7.00
C ASP A 34 -7.20 5.04 6.45
N VAL A 35 -6.02 5.24 7.04
CA VAL A 35 -5.15 6.38 6.72
C VAL A 35 -3.86 5.89 6.07
N GLY A 36 -3.62 6.29 4.82
CA GLY A 36 -2.37 6.02 4.10
C GLY A 36 -1.51 7.27 3.98
N PHE A 37 -0.19 7.14 4.15
CA PHE A 37 0.75 8.20 3.79
C PHE A 37 2.05 7.66 3.18
N ILE A 38 2.68 8.50 2.36
CA ILE A 38 3.97 8.26 1.70
C ILE A 38 4.94 9.35 2.19
N LYS A 39 6.10 8.95 2.68
CA LYS A 39 7.19 9.84 3.08
C LYS A 39 8.40 9.57 2.17
N LEU A 40 8.95 10.65 1.62
CA LEU A 40 10.20 10.66 0.86
C LEU A 40 11.28 11.25 1.77
N ASP A 41 12.31 10.46 2.06
CA ASP A 41 13.37 10.79 3.03
C ASP A 41 14.70 11.04 2.31
N GLY A 42 15.00 12.31 2.02
CA GLY A 42 16.20 12.71 1.29
C GLY A 42 17.51 12.63 2.09
N GLU A 43 17.44 12.44 3.41
CA GLU A 43 18.64 12.25 4.24
C GLU A 43 19.15 10.80 4.16
N ARG A 44 18.25 9.83 3.97
CA ARG A 44 18.61 8.42 3.90
C ARG A 44 19.31 8.05 2.60
N LYS A 45 20.40 7.28 2.70
CA LYS A 45 21.13 6.74 1.54
C LYS A 45 20.52 5.45 0.99
N GLU A 46 19.77 4.73 1.82
CA GLU A 46 19.06 3.50 1.49
C GLU A 46 17.66 3.58 2.08
N ASN A 47 16.69 2.92 1.45
CA ASN A 47 15.31 2.87 1.93
C ASN A 47 14.69 4.27 2.16
N GLN A 48 14.77 5.13 1.14
CA GLN A 48 14.29 6.53 1.21
C GLN A 48 12.77 6.64 1.20
N TYR A 49 12.06 5.59 0.78
CA TYR A 49 10.60 5.60 0.69
C TYR A 49 10.01 4.87 1.88
N THR A 50 9.32 5.60 2.74
CA THR A 50 8.49 5.02 3.79
C THR A 50 7.03 5.14 3.36
N VAL A 51 6.32 4.01 3.31
CA VAL A 51 4.87 3.99 3.09
C VAL A 51 4.21 3.34 4.30
N CYS A 52 3.13 3.96 4.78
CA CYS A 52 2.38 3.48 5.93
C CYS A 52 0.87 3.45 5.63
N ILE A 53 0.18 2.50 6.26
CA ILE A 53 -1.28 2.45 6.38
C ILE A 53 -1.62 2.26 7.86
N MET A 54 -2.41 3.15 8.44
CA MET A 54 -2.89 3.08 9.82
C MET A 54 -4.36 2.72 9.84
N PHE A 55 -4.79 1.97 10.86
CA PHE A 55 -6.17 1.54 10.99
C PHE A 55 -6.80 2.08 12.27
N PRO A 56 -7.67 3.11 12.18
CA PRO A 56 -8.34 3.65 13.36
C PRO A 56 -9.35 2.69 13.99
N GLY A 57 -9.86 1.71 13.23
CA GLY A 57 -11.03 0.91 13.60
C GLY A 57 -10.75 -0.54 13.99
N ILE A 58 -9.50 -1.00 14.00
CA ILE A 58 -9.13 -2.39 14.33
C ILE A 58 -7.93 -2.44 15.28
N LYS A 59 -7.61 -3.66 15.75
CA LYS A 59 -6.54 -3.90 16.72
C LYS A 59 -5.14 -3.62 16.15
N GLU A 60 -4.93 -3.89 14.87
CA GLU A 60 -3.68 -3.59 14.16
C GLU A 60 -3.47 -2.08 14.06
N GLU A 61 -2.39 -1.57 14.65
CA GLU A 61 -2.15 -0.13 14.67
C GLU A 61 -1.70 0.42 13.30
N MET A 62 -0.80 -0.29 12.61
CA MET A 62 -0.15 0.20 11.40
C MET A 62 0.54 -0.90 10.58
N ILE A 63 0.45 -0.81 9.26
CA ILE A 63 1.37 -1.43 8.30
C ILE A 63 2.40 -0.39 7.87
N ARG A 64 3.68 -0.78 7.83
CA ARG A 64 4.79 0.05 7.35
C ARG A 64 5.73 -0.74 6.46
N ALA A 65 6.26 -0.09 5.41
CA ALA A 65 7.39 -0.56 4.62
C ALA A 65 8.35 0.60 4.35
N ASP A 66 9.65 0.33 4.51
CA ASP A 66 10.75 1.24 4.20
C ASP A 66 11.59 0.60 3.09
N GLU A 67 11.59 1.16 1.88
CA GLU A 67 12.20 0.52 0.70
C GLU A 67 12.94 1.52 -0.20
N SER A 68 13.82 0.99 -1.05
CA SER A 68 14.66 1.80 -1.95
C SER A 68 13.89 2.31 -3.17
N THR A 69 12.73 1.73 -3.49
CA THR A 69 11.81 2.27 -4.49
C THR A 69 10.41 2.45 -3.92
N LEU A 70 9.70 3.49 -4.38
CA LEU A 70 8.30 3.70 -4.01
C LEU A 70 7.41 2.52 -4.43
N LYS A 71 7.70 1.91 -5.59
CA LYS A 71 6.96 0.75 -6.10
C LYS A 71 7.02 -0.43 -5.12
N GLU A 72 8.21 -0.76 -4.62
CA GLU A 72 8.39 -1.85 -3.64
C GLU A 72 7.68 -1.56 -2.31
N ALA A 73 7.80 -0.33 -1.81
CA ALA A 73 7.14 0.07 -0.57
C ALA A 73 5.62 -0.05 -0.68
N LEU A 74 5.04 0.47 -1.78
CA LEU A 74 3.60 0.37 -2.06
C LEU A 74 3.14 -1.08 -2.18
N LEU A 75 3.84 -1.92 -2.94
CA LEU A 75 3.51 -3.34 -3.06
C LEU A 75 3.49 -4.03 -1.70
N LYS A 76 4.54 -3.85 -0.89
CA LYS A 76 4.63 -4.47 0.43
C LYS A 76 3.50 -4.05 1.36
N VAL A 77 3.15 -2.76 1.42
CA VAL A 77 2.05 -2.33 2.29
C VAL A 77 0.68 -2.77 1.78
N LEU A 78 0.45 -2.73 0.47
CA LEU A 78 -0.83 -3.10 -0.12
C LEU A 78 -1.09 -4.61 -0.02
N SER A 79 -0.06 -5.44 -0.20
CA SER A 79 -0.17 -6.89 0.03
C SER A 79 -0.56 -7.19 1.48
N LYS A 80 0.16 -6.60 2.45
CA LYS A 80 -0.17 -6.76 3.87
C LYS A 80 -1.58 -6.24 4.20
N TYR A 81 -1.99 -5.16 3.56
CA TYR A 81 -3.32 -4.57 3.77
C TYR A 81 -4.44 -5.53 3.35
N VAL A 82 -4.28 -6.21 2.22
CA VAL A 82 -5.21 -7.25 1.77
C VAL A 82 -5.28 -8.40 2.79
N ASP A 83 -4.15 -8.83 3.35
CA ASP A 83 -4.12 -9.89 4.35
C ASP A 83 -4.83 -9.49 5.64
N VAL A 84 -4.58 -8.27 6.15
CA VAL A 84 -5.28 -7.72 7.32
C VAL A 84 -6.79 -7.66 7.07
N LYS A 85 -7.22 -7.18 5.90
CA LYS A 85 -8.66 -7.07 5.57
C LYS A 85 -9.34 -8.42 5.31
N LYS A 86 -8.61 -9.48 4.98
CA LYS A 86 -9.15 -10.85 4.89
C LYS A 86 -9.32 -11.52 6.26
N GLY A 87 -8.54 -11.10 7.25
CA GLY A 87 -8.56 -11.65 8.61
C GLY A 87 -9.58 -11.02 9.56
N ILE A 88 -10.31 -10.00 9.09
CA ILE A 88 -11.43 -9.33 9.78
C ILE A 88 -12.73 -9.88 9.22
#